data_AF-A0A659RYC8-F1
#
_entry.id   AF-A0A659RYC8-F1
#
_cell.length_a   1.000
_cell.length_b   1.000
_cell.length_c   1.000
_cell.angle_alpha   90.00
_cell.angle_beta   90.00
_cell.angle_gamma   90.00
#
_symmetry.space_group_name_H-M   'P 1'
#
loop_
_entity.id
_entity.type
_entity.pdbx_description
1 polymer ?
#
loop_
_entity_poly.entity_id
_entity_poly.type
_entity_poly.pdbx_seq_one_letter_code
_entity_poly.pdbx_strand_id
1 'polypeptide(L)'
;MLSYRHSFHAGNHADVLKHTVQSLIIESLKEKEKPFLYLDTHAGAGRYQLGSEHAERTGEYLEGIARIWQQDDLPAELEPYISVVKHFNRSGQFRYYPGSPLIARQLLREQDSLQLTELHPSAFPLLRAEFQKDNRARVERADGYQQLKAKLPPVSRRGLILIDPPYDCLLYTSDAADEASSVDLGGG
;
A
#
# COMPACT_ATOMS: atom_id res chain seq x y z
N MET A 1 9.87 -20.17 3.22
CA MET A 1 9.21 -20.33 1.91
C MET A 1 8.14 -19.24 1.86
N LEU A 2 8.18 -18.31 0.89
CA LEU A 2 7.18 -17.23 0.80
C LEU A 2 5.90 -17.81 0.17
N SER A 3 4.99 -18.29 1.00
CA SER A 3 3.72 -18.91 0.57
C SER A 3 2.59 -17.89 0.41
N TYR A 4 2.61 -16.81 1.19
CA TYR A 4 1.59 -15.76 1.13
C TYR A 4 1.48 -15.15 -0.25
N ARG A 5 0.24 -15.07 -0.76
CA ARG A 5 -0.11 -14.26 -1.91
C ARG A 5 -1.28 -13.38 -1.56
N HIS A 6 -1.04 -12.08 -1.52
CA HIS A 6 -2.07 -11.10 -1.18
C HIS A 6 -3.29 -11.12 -2.14
N SER A 7 -3.14 -11.68 -3.34
CA SER A 7 -4.25 -11.87 -4.29
C SER A 7 -5.42 -12.70 -3.75
N PHE A 8 -5.21 -13.56 -2.76
CA PHE A 8 -6.30 -14.33 -2.11
C PHE A 8 -7.16 -13.48 -1.17
N HIS A 9 -6.63 -12.37 -0.68
CA HIS A 9 -7.23 -11.56 0.40
C HIS A 9 -7.51 -10.12 -0.05
N ALA A 10 -7.10 -9.76 -1.28
CA ALA A 10 -7.17 -8.42 -1.80
C ALA A 10 -8.60 -7.85 -1.75
N GLY A 11 -8.76 -6.72 -1.06
CA GLY A 11 -10.04 -6.03 -0.92
C GLY A 11 -10.96 -6.59 0.17
N ASN A 12 -10.47 -7.47 1.03
CA ASN A 12 -11.20 -7.89 2.23
C ASN A 12 -11.36 -6.73 3.24
N HIS A 13 -12.00 -6.99 4.38
CA HIS A 13 -12.23 -5.96 5.41
C HIS A 13 -10.93 -5.40 6.03
N ALA A 14 -9.86 -6.19 6.12
CA ALA A 14 -8.58 -5.74 6.67
C ALA A 14 -7.92 -4.73 5.73
N ASP A 15 -7.97 -5.02 4.43
CA ASP A 15 -7.54 -4.11 3.38
C ASP A 15 -8.35 -2.83 3.35
N VAL A 16 -9.67 -2.90 3.52
CA VAL A 16 -10.54 -1.70 3.63
C VAL A 16 -10.10 -0.81 4.78
N LEU A 17 -9.88 -1.37 5.98
CA LEU A 17 -9.42 -0.61 7.14
C LEU A 17 -8.04 0.00 6.89
N LYS A 18 -7.07 -0.82 6.46
CA LYS A 18 -5.69 -0.43 6.21
C LYS A 18 -5.60 0.72 5.21
N HIS A 19 -6.28 0.58 4.08
CA HIS A 19 -6.21 1.56 3.00
C HIS A 19 -7.04 2.82 3.26
N THR A 20 -8.11 2.72 4.05
CA THR A 20 -8.80 3.91 4.59
C THR A 20 -7.84 4.74 5.42
N VAL A 21 -7.20 4.13 6.42
CA VAL A 21 -6.23 4.81 7.31
C VAL A 21 -5.06 5.38 6.51
N GLN A 22 -4.49 4.59 5.59
CA GLN A 22 -3.42 5.04 4.71
C GLN A 22 -3.81 6.30 3.93
N SER A 23 -5.00 6.31 3.32
CA SER A 23 -5.48 7.45 2.52
C SER A 23 -5.66 8.71 3.35
N LEU A 24 -6.21 8.59 4.56
CA LEU A 24 -6.42 9.72 5.46
C LEU A 24 -5.10 10.32 5.96
N ILE A 25 -4.10 9.47 6.27
CA ILE A 25 -2.77 9.96 6.65
C ILE A 25 -2.11 10.70 5.48
N ILE A 26 -2.25 10.18 4.26
CA ILE A 26 -1.73 10.85 3.05
C ILE A 26 -2.39 12.22 2.86
N GLU A 27 -3.72 12.32 2.96
CA GLU A 27 -4.42 13.59 2.85
C GLU A 27 -3.98 14.60 3.92
N SER A 28 -3.84 14.17 5.17
CA SER A 28 -3.32 15.04 6.24
C SER A 28 -1.87 15.49 5.97
N LEU A 29 -1.01 14.62 5.45
CA LEU A 29 0.35 15.00 5.07
C LEU A 29 0.38 16.03 3.92
N LYS A 30 -0.62 16.02 3.03
CA LYS A 30 -0.73 16.97 1.91
C LYS A 30 -1.15 18.38 2.36
N GLU A 31 -1.71 18.55 3.56
CA GLU A 31 -2.07 19.88 4.10
C GLU A 31 -0.86 20.82 4.22
N LYS A 32 0.36 20.28 4.29
CA LYS A 32 1.59 21.07 4.21
C LYS A 32 2.22 20.93 2.82
N GLU A 33 2.61 22.07 2.25
CA GLU A 33 3.26 22.15 0.92
C GLU A 33 4.59 21.40 0.83
N LYS A 34 5.32 21.27 1.95
CA LYS A 34 6.60 20.55 1.98
C LYS A 34 6.41 19.09 1.52
N PRO A 35 7.31 18.54 0.70
CA PRO A 35 7.19 17.17 0.23
C PRO A 35 7.30 16.16 1.39
N PHE A 36 6.82 14.93 1.18
CA PHE A 36 7.02 13.82 2.11
C PHE A 36 7.38 12.52 1.39
N LEU A 37 7.95 11.58 2.14
CA LEU A 37 8.25 10.22 1.68
C LEU A 37 7.08 9.29 2.04
N TYR A 38 6.60 8.52 1.07
CA TYR A 38 5.84 7.30 1.33
C TYR A 38 6.78 6.09 1.25
N LEU A 39 6.98 5.38 2.35
CA LEU A 39 7.78 4.16 2.41
C LEU A 39 6.86 2.96 2.66
N ASP A 40 6.87 2.00 1.74
CA ASP A 40 6.10 0.75 1.83
C ASP A 40 7.06 -0.43 1.92
N THR A 41 7.15 -1.01 3.11
CA THR A 41 8.11 -2.09 3.39
C THR A 41 7.73 -3.41 2.70
N HIS A 42 6.43 -3.64 2.49
CA HIS A 42 5.87 -4.90 1.99
C HIS A 42 4.81 -4.60 0.92
N ALA A 43 5.25 -4.00 -0.18
CA ALA A 43 4.40 -3.34 -1.17
C ALA A 43 3.51 -4.28 -2.00
N GLY A 44 3.75 -5.59 -1.98
CA GLY A 44 2.98 -6.54 -2.77
C GLY A 44 3.15 -6.33 -4.28
N ALA A 45 2.12 -6.66 -5.06
CA ALA A 45 2.15 -6.60 -6.52
C ALA A 45 1.67 -5.25 -7.10
N GLY A 46 1.23 -4.32 -6.24
CA GLY A 46 0.64 -3.03 -6.64
C GLY A 46 -0.86 -3.11 -6.95
N ARG A 47 -1.32 -4.03 -7.81
CA ARG A 47 -2.76 -4.31 -8.05
C ARG A 47 -3.08 -5.78 -8.11
N TYR A 48 -4.35 -6.11 -7.90
CA TYR A 48 -4.85 -7.48 -7.86
C TYR A 48 -6.11 -7.62 -8.73
N GLN A 49 -6.17 -8.67 -9.55
CA GLN A 49 -7.34 -8.99 -10.37
C GLN A 49 -8.31 -9.86 -9.57
N LEU A 50 -9.54 -9.36 -9.37
CA LEU A 50 -10.54 -9.96 -8.50
C LEU A 50 -11.37 -11.08 -9.16
N GLY A 51 -11.37 -11.16 -10.49
CA GLY A 51 -11.89 -12.30 -11.25
C GLY A 51 -10.79 -13.29 -11.65
N SER A 52 -9.75 -13.43 -10.82
CA SER A 52 -8.73 -14.47 -10.99
C SER A 52 -9.12 -15.69 -10.16
N GLU A 53 -8.68 -16.88 -10.57
CA GLU A 53 -8.93 -18.13 -9.84
C GLU A 53 -8.58 -18.03 -8.35
N HIS A 54 -7.56 -17.23 -8.00
CA HIS A 54 -7.14 -17.02 -6.61
C HIS A 54 -8.17 -16.22 -5.81
N ALA A 55 -8.67 -15.11 -6.36
CA ALA A 55 -9.65 -14.25 -5.69
C ALA A 55 -11.05 -14.88 -5.68
N GLU A 56 -11.41 -15.65 -6.71
CA GLU A 56 -12.68 -16.38 -6.77
C GLU A 56 -12.73 -17.55 -5.77
N ARG A 57 -11.58 -18.14 -5.43
CA ARG A 57 -11.51 -19.26 -4.49
C ARG A 57 -11.94 -18.89 -3.07
N THR A 58 -11.67 -17.65 -2.63
CA THR A 58 -12.03 -17.16 -1.28
C THR A 58 -13.18 -16.15 -1.34
N GLY A 59 -13.21 -15.28 -2.35
CA GLY A 59 -14.25 -14.28 -2.53
C GLY A 59 -14.26 -13.17 -1.46
N GLU A 60 -13.21 -13.02 -0.66
CA GLU A 60 -13.22 -12.13 0.53
C GLU A 60 -13.53 -10.66 0.20
N TYR A 61 -13.20 -10.21 -1.01
CA TYR A 61 -13.50 -8.85 -1.46
C TYR A 61 -15.01 -8.55 -1.51
N LEU A 62 -15.85 -9.58 -1.68
CA LEU A 62 -17.31 -9.47 -1.67
C LEU A 62 -17.85 -9.04 -0.30
N GLU A 63 -17.10 -9.34 0.76
CA GLU A 63 -17.44 -8.96 2.14
C GLU A 63 -16.70 -7.71 2.62
N GLY A 64 -15.70 -7.25 1.87
CA GLY A 64 -14.98 -6.00 2.11
C GLY A 64 -15.40 -4.90 1.14
N ILE A 65 -14.48 -4.55 0.23
CA ILE A 65 -14.60 -3.38 -0.65
C ILE A 65 -15.86 -3.38 -1.52
N ALA A 66 -16.35 -4.56 -1.95
CA ALA A 66 -17.55 -4.66 -2.78
C ALA A 66 -18.79 -4.09 -2.07
N ARG A 67 -18.82 -4.12 -0.73
CA ARG A 67 -19.94 -3.59 0.07
C ARG A 67 -19.96 -2.07 0.17
N ILE A 68 -18.85 -1.38 -0.11
CA ILE A 68 -18.73 0.07 0.16
C ILE A 68 -18.42 0.91 -1.09
N TRP A 69 -17.79 0.36 -2.13
CA TRP A 69 -17.23 1.18 -3.22
C TRP A 69 -18.27 1.85 -4.14
N GLN A 70 -19.54 1.42 -4.07
CA GLN A 70 -20.68 1.94 -4.84
C GLN A 70 -21.80 2.48 -3.94
N GLN A 71 -21.57 2.64 -2.64
CA GLN A 71 -22.59 3.20 -1.76
C GLN A 71 -22.80 4.69 -2.09
N ASP A 72 -24.07 5.10 -2.13
CA ASP A 72 -24.46 6.49 -2.39
C ASP A 72 -24.25 7.38 -1.14
N ASP A 73 -24.32 6.79 0.06
CA ASP A 73 -24.16 7.44 1.36
C ASP A 73 -22.73 7.28 1.93
N LEU A 74 -21.73 7.25 1.05
CA LEU A 74 -20.34 7.11 1.44
C LEU A 74 -19.89 8.28 2.35
N PRO A 75 -19.36 8.02 3.56
CA PRO A 75 -18.76 9.07 4.39
C PRO A 75 -17.63 9.79 3.67
N ALA A 76 -17.53 11.11 3.87
CA ALA A 76 -16.55 11.96 3.19
C ALA A 76 -15.10 11.49 3.44
N GLU A 77 -14.82 10.92 4.61
CA GLU A 77 -13.52 10.40 5.00
C GLU A 77 -13.07 9.20 4.14
N LEU A 78 -14.00 8.48 3.51
CA LEU A 78 -13.68 7.36 2.62
C LEU A 78 -13.46 7.80 1.17
N GLU A 79 -13.82 9.04 0.81
CA GLU A 79 -13.73 9.52 -0.57
C GLU A 79 -12.32 9.42 -1.16
N PRO A 80 -11.22 9.78 -0.45
CA PRO A 80 -9.88 9.66 -1.00
C PRO A 80 -9.56 8.23 -1.42
N TYR A 81 -9.83 7.26 -0.54
CA TYR A 81 -9.63 5.84 -0.83
C TYR A 81 -10.54 5.34 -1.97
N ILE A 82 -11.85 5.58 -1.88
CA ILE A 82 -12.81 5.07 -2.88
C ILE A 82 -12.62 5.72 -4.26
N SER A 83 -12.16 6.98 -4.33
CA SER A 83 -11.84 7.63 -5.60
C SER A 83 -10.73 6.89 -6.36
N VAL A 84 -9.71 6.39 -5.65
CA VAL A 84 -8.65 5.57 -6.24
C VAL A 84 -9.22 4.24 -6.71
N VAL A 85 -10.04 3.58 -5.89
CA VAL A 85 -10.68 2.31 -6.26
C VAL A 85 -11.52 2.48 -7.54
N LYS A 86 -12.31 3.54 -7.65
CA LYS A 86 -13.08 3.90 -8.86
C LYS A 86 -12.17 4.21 -10.05
N HIS A 87 -11.04 4.89 -9.84
CA HIS A 87 -10.08 5.21 -10.91
C HIS A 87 -9.59 3.96 -11.65
N PHE A 88 -9.36 2.85 -10.93
CA PHE A 88 -8.93 1.58 -11.52
C PHE A 88 -10.07 0.71 -12.07
N ASN A 89 -11.33 1.14 -11.91
CA ASN A 89 -12.53 0.39 -12.32
C ASN A 89 -13.53 1.29 -13.08
N ARG A 90 -13.04 2.11 -14.02
CA ARG A 90 -13.85 3.11 -14.74
C ARG A 90 -15.02 2.55 -15.55
N SER A 91 -14.99 1.25 -15.90
CA SER A 91 -16.08 0.58 -16.61
C SER A 91 -17.30 0.28 -15.72
N GLY A 92 -17.23 0.58 -14.41
CA GLY A 92 -18.27 0.23 -13.44
C GLY A 92 -18.27 -1.25 -13.03
N GLN A 93 -17.48 -2.09 -13.72
CA GLN A 93 -17.26 -3.48 -13.32
C GLN A 93 -16.05 -3.55 -12.39
N PHE A 94 -16.25 -4.15 -11.22
CA PHE A 94 -15.20 -4.31 -10.23
C PHE A 94 -14.25 -5.44 -10.62
N ARG A 95 -13.13 -5.10 -11.27
CA ARG A 95 -12.16 -6.06 -11.82
C ARG A 95 -10.82 -6.02 -11.10
N TYR A 96 -10.43 -4.85 -10.62
CA TYR A 96 -9.11 -4.63 -10.03
C TYR A 96 -9.22 -4.00 -8.65
N TYR A 97 -8.46 -4.52 -7.71
CA TYR A 97 -8.24 -3.88 -6.42
C TYR A 97 -6.85 -3.23 -6.39
N PRO A 98 -6.75 -1.92 -6.13
CA PRO A 98 -5.45 -1.26 -5.93
C PRO A 98 -4.91 -1.59 -4.54
N GLY A 99 -3.70 -2.12 -4.47
CA GLY A 99 -2.95 -2.24 -3.21
C GLY A 99 -2.40 -0.90 -2.74
N SER A 100 -1.78 -0.91 -1.56
CA SER A 100 -1.19 0.27 -0.92
C SER A 100 -0.26 1.09 -1.82
N PRO A 101 0.57 0.53 -2.73
CA PRO A 101 1.44 1.35 -3.56
C PRO A 101 0.66 2.19 -4.57
N LEU A 102 -0.40 1.65 -5.17
CA LEU A 102 -1.19 2.36 -6.16
C LEU A 102 -2.12 3.40 -5.54
N ILE A 103 -2.56 3.15 -4.30
CA ILE A 103 -3.24 4.16 -3.49
C ILE A 103 -2.31 5.34 -3.24
N ALA A 104 -1.09 5.08 -2.77
CA ALA A 104 -0.10 6.13 -2.62
C ALA A 104 0.21 6.83 -3.96
N ARG A 105 0.44 6.07 -5.05
CA ARG A 105 0.73 6.63 -6.38
C ARG A 105 -0.30 7.65 -6.83
N GLN A 106 -1.58 7.35 -6.62
CA GLN A 106 -2.69 8.17 -7.09
C GLN A 106 -2.94 9.39 -6.20
N LEU A 107 -2.66 9.30 -4.89
CA LEU A 107 -2.92 10.37 -3.93
C LEU A 107 -1.73 11.33 -3.73
N LEU A 108 -0.49 10.85 -3.87
CA LEU A 108 0.72 11.67 -3.73
C LEU A 108 0.82 12.73 -4.83
N ARG A 109 1.42 13.87 -4.50
CA ARG A 109 1.66 14.99 -5.43
C ARG A 109 2.96 14.78 -6.22
N GLU A 110 3.23 15.68 -7.17
CA GLU A 110 4.43 15.59 -8.02
C GLU A 110 5.75 15.72 -7.23
N GLN A 111 5.74 16.50 -6.14
CA GLN A 111 6.92 16.73 -5.29
C GLN A 111 7.16 15.62 -4.24
N ASP A 112 6.18 14.75 -3.99
CA ASP A 112 6.30 13.67 -3.02
C ASP A 112 7.06 12.48 -3.64
N SER A 113 7.60 11.59 -2.81
CA SER A 113 8.41 10.44 -3.26
C SER A 113 7.91 9.12 -2.71
N LEU A 114 8.14 8.03 -3.44
CA LEU A 114 7.77 6.67 -3.05
C LEU A 114 9.01 5.77 -2.97
N GLN A 115 9.09 4.98 -1.91
CA GLN A 115 10.04 3.88 -1.79
C GLN A 115 9.29 2.61 -1.46
N LEU A 116 9.37 1.63 -2.36
CA LEU A 116 8.55 0.44 -2.35
C LEU A 116 9.45 -0.80 -2.38
N THR A 117 9.28 -1.71 -1.42
CA THR A 117 10.00 -2.98 -1.41
C THR A 117 9.08 -4.18 -1.48
N GLU A 118 9.50 -5.17 -2.26
CA GLU A 118 8.82 -6.46 -2.35
C GLU A 118 9.84 -7.57 -2.57
N LEU A 119 9.80 -8.62 -1.73
CA LEU A 119 10.76 -9.72 -1.74
C LEU A 119 10.35 -10.84 -2.72
N HIS A 120 9.04 -11.06 -2.86
CA HIS A 120 8.44 -12.18 -3.56
C HIS A 120 8.75 -12.10 -5.06
N PRO A 121 9.40 -13.14 -5.65
CA PRO A 121 9.93 -13.10 -7.01
C PRO A 121 8.87 -12.88 -8.09
N SER A 122 7.62 -13.30 -7.84
CA SER A 122 6.51 -13.10 -8.78
C SER A 122 5.79 -11.77 -8.60
N ALA A 123 5.85 -11.15 -7.41
CA ALA A 123 5.13 -9.90 -7.13
C ALA A 123 5.99 -8.69 -7.50
N PHE A 124 7.30 -8.74 -7.23
CA PHE A 124 8.22 -7.66 -7.53
C PHE A 124 8.20 -7.21 -9.01
N PRO A 125 8.21 -8.09 -10.03
CA PRO A 125 8.13 -7.65 -11.43
C PRO A 125 6.83 -6.92 -11.77
N LEU A 126 5.71 -7.34 -11.16
CA LEU A 126 4.41 -6.68 -11.33
C LEU A 126 4.42 -5.30 -10.69
N LEU A 127 4.89 -5.21 -9.44
CA LEU A 127 5.07 -3.94 -8.75
C LEU A 127 5.97 -3.00 -9.56
N ARG A 128 7.12 -3.48 -10.02
CA ARG A 128 8.04 -2.67 -10.84
C ARG A 128 7.36 -2.15 -12.09
N ALA A 129 6.53 -2.97 -12.77
CA ALA A 129 5.80 -2.57 -13.97
C ALA A 129 4.84 -1.40 -13.71
N GLU A 130 4.21 -1.34 -12.53
CA GLU A 130 3.31 -0.25 -12.15
C GLU A 130 3.97 1.12 -12.04
N PHE A 131 5.28 1.16 -11.81
CA PHE A 131 6.02 2.39 -11.51
C PHE A 131 7.11 2.73 -12.54
N GLN A 132 7.23 1.99 -13.65
CA GLN A 132 8.26 2.23 -14.67
C GLN A 132 8.25 3.65 -15.25
N LYS A 133 7.09 4.32 -15.23
CA LYS A 133 6.89 5.67 -15.78
C LYS A 133 6.68 6.74 -14.71
N ASP A 134 6.85 6.39 -13.44
CA ASP A 134 6.68 7.32 -12.33
C ASP A 134 8.04 7.63 -11.70
N ASN A 135 8.62 8.77 -12.06
CA ASN A 135 9.95 9.18 -11.59
C ASN A 135 10.01 9.48 -10.09
N ARG A 136 8.86 9.57 -9.41
CA ARG A 136 8.78 9.75 -7.95
C ARG A 136 9.11 8.47 -7.19
N ALA A 137 9.00 7.31 -7.85
CA ALA A 137 9.03 6.01 -7.22
C ALA A 137 10.35 5.27 -7.43
N ARG A 138 10.87 4.70 -6.34
CA ARG A 138 11.95 3.71 -6.36
C ARG A 138 11.37 2.37 -5.89
N VAL A 139 11.50 1.34 -6.73
CA VAL A 139 11.04 -0.02 -6.45
C VAL A 139 12.24 -0.95 -6.33
N GLU A 140 12.40 -1.60 -5.17
CA GLU A 140 13.55 -2.47 -4.88
C GLU A 140 13.11 -3.87 -4.47
N ARG A 141 13.87 -4.89 -4.90
CA ARG A 141 13.70 -6.26 -4.43
C ARG A 141 14.65 -6.47 -3.26
N ALA A 142 14.22 -6.05 -2.07
CA ALA A 142 15.03 -6.06 -0.86
C ALA A 142 14.14 -6.30 0.36
N ASP A 143 14.77 -6.64 1.48
CA ASP A 143 14.09 -6.78 2.77
C ASP A 143 13.49 -5.43 3.20
N GLY A 144 12.18 -5.44 3.46
CA GLY A 144 11.42 -4.26 3.85
C GLY A 144 11.86 -3.66 5.18
N TYR A 145 12.22 -4.50 6.16
CA TYR A 145 12.66 -4.04 7.46
C TYR A 145 14.02 -3.35 7.38
N GLN A 146 14.92 -3.86 6.53
CA GLN A 146 16.21 -3.20 6.29
C GLN A 146 16.05 -1.80 5.68
N GLN A 147 14.93 -1.51 5.01
CA GLN A 147 14.67 -0.17 4.48
C GLN A 147 14.40 0.85 5.58
N LEU A 148 13.87 0.44 6.73
CA LEU A 148 13.64 1.35 7.85
C LEU A 148 14.94 2.00 8.30
N LYS A 149 16.02 1.21 8.41
CA LYS A 149 17.36 1.73 8.73
C LYS A 149 18.03 2.46 7.56
N ALA A 150 17.85 1.96 6.34
CA ALA A 150 18.56 2.49 5.19
C ALA A 150 17.97 3.81 4.65
N LYS A 151 16.70 4.08 4.91
CA LYS A 151 15.93 5.15 4.24
C LYS A 151 15.38 6.21 5.19
N LEU A 152 15.50 5.99 6.50
CA LEU A 152 15.07 6.95 7.51
C LEU A 152 16.30 7.54 8.24
N PRO A 153 16.26 8.83 8.61
CA PRO A 153 15.18 9.79 8.32
C PRO A 153 15.19 10.23 6.83
N PRO A 154 14.01 10.52 6.23
CA PRO A 154 13.97 11.00 4.85
C PRO A 154 14.51 12.42 4.76
N VAL A 155 15.05 12.79 3.58
CA VAL A 155 15.55 14.15 3.31
C VAL A 155 14.48 15.23 3.55
N SER A 156 13.22 14.90 3.25
CA SER A 156 12.06 15.77 3.51
C SER A 156 11.77 16.01 5.00
N ARG A 157 12.29 15.16 5.89
CA ARG A 157 11.91 15.06 7.32
C ARG A 157 10.41 14.91 7.55
N ARG A 158 9.70 14.37 6.56
CA ARG A 158 8.26 14.08 6.59
C ARG A 158 8.03 12.76 5.86
N GLY A 159 7.19 11.90 6.43
CA GLY A 159 6.79 10.70 5.71
C GLY A 159 5.70 9.90 6.40
N LEU A 160 5.13 8.99 5.61
CA LEU A 160 4.31 7.87 6.06
C LEU A 160 5.10 6.59 5.77
N ILE A 161 5.28 5.78 6.80
CA ILE A 161 5.90 4.46 6.70
C ILE A 161 4.81 3.42 6.92
N LEU A 162 4.51 2.62 5.89
CA LEU A 162 3.59 1.49 5.97
C LEU A 162 4.39 0.20 6.20
N ILE A 163 4.06 -0.48 7.31
CA ILE A 163 4.60 -1.79 7.68
C ILE A 163 3.46 -2.78 7.66
N ASP A 164 3.39 -3.58 6.59
CA ASP A 164 2.31 -4.53 6.32
C ASP A 164 2.85 -5.92 5.90
N PRO A 165 3.63 -6.59 6.77
CA PRO A 165 4.16 -7.91 6.46
C PRO A 165 3.05 -8.96 6.35
N PRO A 166 3.30 -10.10 5.68
CA PRO A 166 2.32 -11.17 5.56
C PRO A 166 2.06 -11.95 6.85
N TYR A 167 2.91 -11.79 7.88
CA TYR A 167 2.88 -12.54 9.16
C TYR A 167 2.92 -14.08 9.04
N ASP A 168 3.27 -14.61 7.86
CA ASP A 168 3.43 -16.05 7.57
C ASP A 168 4.52 -16.77 8.39
N CYS A 169 5.33 -16.03 9.15
CA CYS A 169 6.41 -16.55 9.98
C CYS A 169 6.43 -15.79 11.32
N LEU A 170 6.60 -16.53 12.43
CA LEU A 170 6.64 -15.95 13.78
C LEU A 170 7.72 -14.87 13.93
N LEU A 171 8.82 -14.98 13.20
CA LEU A 171 9.91 -13.99 13.19
C LEU A 171 9.45 -12.60 12.72
N TYR A 172 8.45 -12.50 11.85
CA TYR A 172 7.95 -11.20 11.39
C TYR A 172 7.30 -10.37 12.52
N THR A 173 6.78 -11.03 13.55
CA THR A 173 6.12 -10.34 14.67
C THR A 173 7.13 -9.68 15.62
N SER A 174 8.28 -10.30 15.86
CA SER A 174 9.37 -9.70 16.64
C SER A 174 10.08 -8.60 15.85
N ASP A 175 10.39 -8.87 14.57
CA ASP A 175 11.17 -7.95 13.75
C ASP A 175 10.42 -6.63 13.49
N ALA A 176 9.09 -6.67 13.32
CA ALA A 176 8.29 -5.46 13.13
C ALA A 176 8.30 -4.55 14.36
N ALA A 177 8.19 -5.12 15.56
CA ALA A 177 8.19 -4.35 16.81
C ALA A 177 9.59 -3.79 17.12
N ASP A 178 10.62 -4.61 16.95
CA ASP A 178 12.00 -4.24 17.25
C ASP A 178 12.50 -3.16 16.28
N GLU A 179 12.26 -3.33 14.98
CA GLU A 179 12.73 -2.38 13.96
C GLU A 179 12.02 -1.03 14.08
N ALA A 180 10.70 -1.01 14.29
CA ALA A 180 9.95 0.22 14.50
C ALA A 180 10.45 1.03 15.71
N SER A 181 10.89 0.35 16.78
CA SER A 181 11.43 1.00 17.98
C SER A 181 12.87 1.51 17.82
N SER A 182 13.62 0.95 16.87
CA SER A 182 15.03 1.25 16.64
C SER A 182 15.29 2.43 15.69
N VAL A 183 14.26 2.88 14.98
CA VAL A 183 14.36 4.01 14.05
C VAL A 183 14.36 5.33 14.82
N ASP A 184 15.48 6.04 14.77
CA ASP A 184 15.52 7.45 15.19
C ASP A 184 14.77 8.30 14.16
N LEU A 185 13.55 8.72 14.52
CA LEU A 185 12.72 9.59 13.69
C LEU A 185 13.19 11.06 13.68
N GLY A 186 14.30 11.37 14.34
CA GLY A 186 14.93 12.70 14.29
C GLY A 186 14.08 13.77 14.96
N GLY A 187 13.52 13.45 16.14
CA GLY A 187 12.79 14.40 16.98
C GLY A 187 13.74 15.33 17.73
N GLY A 188 13.99 16.51 17.17
CA GLY A 188 14.64 17.66 17.80
C GLY A 188 14.03 18.96 17.29
#